data_AF-A0A1D9BBZ9-F1
#
_entry.id   AF-A0A1D9BBZ9-F1
#
_cell.length_a   1.000
_cell.length_b   1.000
_cell.length_c   1.000
_cell.angle_alpha   90.00
_cell.angle_beta   90.00
_cell.angle_gamma   90.00
#
_symmetry.space_group_name_H-M   'P 1'
#
loop_
_entity.id
_entity.type
_entity.pdbx_description
1 polymer ?
#
loop_
_entity_poly.entity_id
_entity_poly.type
_entity_poly.pdbx_seq_one_letter_code
_entity_poly.pdbx_strand_id
1 'polypeptide(L)'
;MNDLTIFPADIAEMSVSQLAALPPAQKAEIDKNLDAAIDWLKKARTKFDAALDQCYGELARAALRESGRDFGTAHISDGPLHLKFELPKKVSWNQQQLAEIAERIVASGEKVEGYLDIKLSVSESRYTNWPPALQQQFAAARTVDSGKPSFTLSLDSE
;
A
#
# COMPACT_ATOMS: atom_id res chain seq x y z
N MET A 1 -1.63 -2.18 31.60
CA MET A 1 -0.25 -1.82 31.20
C MET A 1 0.07 -2.69 30.00
N ASN A 2 0.40 -2.09 28.85
CA ASN A 2 0.81 -2.85 27.67
C ASN A 2 2.18 -3.48 27.98
N ASP A 3 2.19 -4.70 28.49
CA ASP A 3 3.37 -5.57 28.46
C ASP A 3 3.57 -6.04 27.02
N LEU A 4 3.95 -5.08 26.19
CA LEU A 4 4.64 -5.33 24.95
C LEU A 4 6.12 -5.42 25.34
N THR A 5 6.53 -6.57 25.90
CA THR A 5 7.91 -7.07 25.73
C THR A 5 8.08 -7.35 24.24
N ILE A 6 8.14 -6.27 23.45
CA ILE A 6 8.57 -6.32 22.07
C ILE A 6 10.01 -6.80 22.17
N PHE A 7 10.37 -7.86 21.46
CA PHE A 7 11.75 -8.24 21.25
C PHE A 7 12.26 -7.64 19.92
N PRO A 8 12.58 -6.32 19.82
CA PRO A 8 13.18 -5.79 18.61
C PRO A 8 14.71 -5.95 18.60
N ALA A 9 15.38 -6.01 19.75
CA ALA A 9 16.84 -6.17 19.80
C ALA A 9 17.25 -7.60 19.46
N ASP A 10 16.69 -8.59 20.16
CA ASP A 10 17.11 -9.98 20.02
C ASP A 10 16.85 -10.53 18.61
N ILE A 11 15.70 -10.22 17.98
CA ILE A 11 15.42 -10.65 16.60
C ILE A 11 16.32 -9.93 15.60
N ALA A 12 16.57 -8.63 15.78
CA ALA A 12 17.41 -7.86 14.87
C ALA A 12 18.89 -8.28 14.94
N GLU A 13 19.33 -8.79 16.09
CA GLU A 13 20.68 -9.29 16.32
C GLU A 13 20.87 -10.75 15.87
N MET A 14 19.79 -11.53 15.75
CA MET A 14 19.83 -12.91 15.26
C MET A 14 20.01 -12.99 13.74
N SER A 15 20.90 -13.88 13.30
CA SER A 15 21.00 -14.27 11.88
C SER A 15 19.77 -15.05 11.41
N VAL A 16 19.54 -15.05 10.09
CA VAL A 16 18.48 -15.85 9.46
C VAL A 16 18.58 -17.34 9.83
N SER A 17 19.79 -17.88 9.92
CA SER A 17 20.02 -19.28 10.33
C SER A 17 19.61 -19.55 11.78
N GLN A 18 19.84 -18.61 12.70
CA GLN A 18 19.41 -18.74 14.09
C GLN A 18 17.89 -18.67 14.21
N LEU A 19 17.23 -17.75 13.49
CA LEU A 19 15.77 -17.67 13.44
C LEU A 19 15.15 -18.95 12.83
N ALA A 20 15.77 -19.49 11.79
CA ALA A 20 15.34 -20.75 11.18
C ALA A 20 15.46 -21.94 12.13
N ALA A 21 16.46 -21.93 13.03
CA ALA A 21 16.69 -22.99 14.01
C ALA A 21 15.77 -22.93 15.23
N LEU A 22 14.93 -21.89 15.39
CA LEU A 22 14.04 -21.74 16.53
C LEU A 22 12.99 -22.88 16.63
N PRO A 23 12.59 -23.28 17.85
CA PRO A 23 11.48 -24.19 18.06
C PRO A 23 10.15 -23.67 17.44
N PRO A 24 9.24 -24.55 16.99
CA PRO A 24 7.96 -24.14 16.39
C PRO A 24 7.12 -23.19 17.26
N ALA A 25 7.04 -23.45 18.56
CA ALA A 25 6.30 -22.58 19.50
C ALA A 25 6.86 -21.16 19.53
N GLN A 26 8.19 -21.01 19.52
CA GLN A 26 8.84 -19.69 19.49
C GLN A 26 8.64 -18.98 18.16
N LYS A 27 8.65 -19.72 17.04
CA LYS A 27 8.32 -19.15 15.71
C LYS A 27 6.90 -18.57 15.69
N ALA A 28 5.92 -19.31 16.20
CA ALA A 28 4.53 -18.87 16.28
C ALA A 28 4.35 -17.66 17.22
N GLU A 29 5.06 -17.65 18.35
CA GLU A 29 5.06 -16.52 19.28
C GLU A 29 5.67 -15.26 18.65
N ILE A 30 6.82 -15.38 17.97
CA ILE A 30 7.46 -14.27 17.26
C ILE A 30 6.53 -13.70 16.19
N ASP A 31 5.94 -14.56 15.35
CA ASP A 31 5.01 -14.17 14.28
C ASP A 31 3.83 -13.33 14.83
N LYS A 32 3.15 -13.85 15.85
CA LYS A 32 2.05 -13.15 16.54
C LYS A 32 2.49 -11.81 17.15
N ASN A 33 3.64 -11.79 17.80
CA ASN A 33 4.13 -10.59 18.47
C ASN A 33 4.55 -9.51 17.46
N LEU A 34 5.16 -9.89 16.33
CA LEU A 34 5.50 -8.98 15.25
C LEU A 34 4.26 -8.34 14.63
N ASP A 35 3.22 -9.13 14.33
CA ASP A 35 1.96 -8.61 13.81
C ASP A 35 1.30 -7.62 14.77
N ALA A 36 1.22 -7.98 16.07
CA ALA A 36 0.66 -7.10 17.10
C ALA A 36 1.45 -5.78 17.23
N ALA A 37 2.79 -5.86 17.19
CA ALA A 37 3.66 -4.68 17.25
C ALA A 37 3.50 -3.79 16.01
N ILE A 38 3.47 -4.38 14.80
CA ILE A 38 3.23 -3.66 13.54
C ILE A 38 1.89 -2.93 13.58
N ASP A 39 0.83 -3.61 14.01
CA ASP A 39 -0.50 -3.02 14.08
C ASP A 39 -0.59 -1.88 15.10
N TRP A 40 0.03 -2.06 16.26
CA TRP A 40 0.10 -1.01 17.28
C TRP A 40 0.90 0.20 16.78
N LEU A 41 2.07 -0.02 16.18
CA LEU A 41 2.93 1.04 15.64
C LEU A 41 2.22 1.81 14.51
N LYS A 42 1.52 1.13 13.60
CA LYS A 42 0.68 1.76 12.56
C LYS A 42 -0.38 2.67 13.19
N LYS A 43 -1.12 2.18 14.19
CA LYS A 43 -2.15 2.96 14.88
C LYS A 43 -1.57 4.17 15.61
N ALA A 44 -0.44 3.98 16.31
CA ALA A 44 0.27 5.04 17.01
C ALA A 44 0.77 6.11 16.04
N ARG A 45 1.35 5.71 14.89
CA ARG A 45 1.81 6.62 13.85
C ARG A 45 0.67 7.45 13.28
N THR A 46 -0.43 6.80 12.88
CA THR A 46 -1.62 7.51 12.36
C THR A 46 -2.15 8.54 13.36
N LYS A 47 -2.21 8.19 14.65
CA LYS A 47 -2.66 9.11 15.70
C LYS A 47 -1.72 10.30 15.85
N PHE A 48 -0.40 10.07 15.80
CA PHE A 48 0.59 11.14 15.91
C PHE A 48 0.59 12.04 14.66
N ASP A 49 0.42 11.48 13.47
CA ASP A 49 0.27 12.25 12.23
C ASP A 49 -0.95 13.17 12.26
N ALA A 50 -2.08 12.69 12.77
CA ALA A 50 -3.26 13.51 12.97
C ALA A 50 -2.99 14.66 13.97
N ALA A 51 -2.23 14.41 15.04
CA ALA A 51 -1.83 15.47 15.97
C ALA A 51 -0.88 16.50 15.32
N LEU A 52 0.07 16.05 14.48
CA LEU A 52 0.94 16.95 13.72
C LEU A 52 0.14 17.80 12.71
N ASP A 53 -0.84 17.23 12.02
CA ASP A 53 -1.72 17.99 11.13
C ASP A 53 -2.58 19.00 11.90
N GLN A 54 -3.07 18.64 13.10
CA GLN A 54 -3.78 19.58 13.97
C GLN A 54 -2.90 20.75 14.45
N CYS A 55 -1.62 20.49 14.74
CA CYS A 55 -0.69 21.52 15.21
C CYS A 55 -0.16 22.41 14.07
N TYR A 56 0.21 21.82 12.94
CA TYR A 56 1.02 22.49 11.91
C TYR A 56 0.37 22.51 10.53
N GLY A 57 -0.69 21.75 10.29
CA GLY A 57 -1.29 21.55 8.97
C GLY A 57 -1.79 22.86 8.36
N GLU A 58 -2.54 23.66 9.12
CA GLU A 58 -3.04 24.95 8.64
C GLU A 58 -1.92 25.97 8.40
N LEU A 59 -0.92 26.01 9.29
CA LEU A 59 0.25 26.86 9.12
C LEU A 59 1.03 26.50 7.84
N ALA A 60 1.23 25.21 7.59
CA ALA A 60 1.92 24.75 6.39
C ALA A 60 1.12 24.98 5.10
N ARG A 61 -0.21 24.78 5.13
CA ARG A 61 -1.10 25.12 4.01
C ARG A 61 -1.16 26.62 3.74
N ALA A 62 -1.13 27.45 4.78
CA ALA A 62 -1.03 28.89 4.64
C ALA A 62 0.30 29.28 3.95
N ALA A 63 1.44 28.73 4.39
CA ALA A 63 2.73 28.97 3.77
C ALA A 63 2.79 28.56 2.28
N LEU A 64 2.11 27.46 1.91
CA LEU A 64 1.94 27.10 0.49
C LEU A 64 1.13 28.16 -0.27
N ARG A 65 -0.04 28.56 0.26
CA ARG A 65 -0.91 29.57 -0.38
C ARG A 65 -0.24 30.93 -0.53
N GLU A 66 0.50 31.38 0.48
CA GLU A 66 1.27 32.63 0.44
C GLU A 66 2.36 32.59 -0.64
N SER A 67 2.91 31.41 -0.94
CA SER A 67 3.83 31.19 -2.06
C SER A 67 3.12 30.95 -3.41
N GLY A 68 1.80 31.13 -3.48
CA GLY A 68 1.00 30.91 -4.70
C GLY A 68 0.81 29.45 -5.09
N ARG A 69 0.96 28.51 -4.14
CA ARG A 69 0.85 27.07 -4.37
C ARG A 69 -0.28 26.46 -3.54
N ASP A 70 -1.07 25.58 -4.14
CA ASP A 70 -2.09 24.80 -3.40
C ASP A 70 -1.53 23.48 -2.85
N PHE A 71 -0.42 23.01 -3.42
CA PHE A 71 0.24 21.75 -3.11
C PHE A 71 1.76 21.91 -3.25
N GLY A 72 2.52 20.99 -2.67
CA GLY A 72 3.98 20.97 -2.69
C GLY A 72 4.57 20.90 -1.30
N THR A 73 5.82 21.34 -1.17
CA THR A 73 6.56 21.30 0.08
C THR A 73 6.61 22.68 0.73
N ALA A 74 6.38 22.71 2.04
CA ALA A 74 6.58 23.86 2.91
C ALA A 74 7.50 23.47 4.07
N HIS A 75 8.31 24.43 4.53
CA HIS A 75 9.19 24.26 5.68
C HIS A 75 8.72 25.16 6.80
N ILE A 76 8.44 24.58 7.96
CA ILE A 76 8.00 25.30 9.16
C ILE A 76 9.07 25.10 10.23
N SER A 77 9.37 26.16 10.99
CA SER A 77 10.24 26.07 12.17
C SER A 77 9.41 26.35 13.41
N ASP A 78 9.50 25.46 14.40
CA ASP A 78 8.93 25.62 15.74
C ASP A 78 10.03 25.40 16.78
N GLY A 79 10.70 26.50 17.15
CA GLY A 79 11.88 26.46 18.01
C GLY A 79 12.98 25.53 17.45
N PRO A 80 13.36 24.46 18.17
CA PRO A 80 14.36 23.49 17.69
C PRO A 80 13.82 22.50 16.64
N LEU A 81 12.50 22.47 16.39
CA LEU A 81 11.88 21.53 15.47
C LEU A 81 11.79 22.15 14.07
N HIS A 82 12.44 21.51 13.09
CA HIS A 82 12.27 21.82 11.68
C HIS A 82 11.33 20.81 11.03
N LEU A 83 10.17 21.28 10.57
CA LEU A 83 9.16 20.45 9.91
C LEU A 83 9.25 20.63 8.39
N LYS A 84 9.33 19.50 7.69
CA LYS A 84 9.09 19.42 6.25
C LYS A 84 7.66 18.91 6.04
N PHE A 85 6.77 19.81 5.64
CA PHE A 85 5.40 19.46 5.27
C PHE A 85 5.33 19.20 3.77
N GLU A 86 4.79 18.06 3.37
CA GLU A 86 4.56 17.70 1.97
C GLU A 86 3.08 17.47 1.73
N LEU A 87 2.49 18.30 0.86
CA LEU A 87 1.13 18.12 0.37
C LEU A 87 1.20 17.72 -1.09
N PRO A 88 1.16 16.42 -1.42
CA PRO A 88 1.28 15.97 -2.81
C PRO A 88 0.03 16.37 -3.60
N LYS A 89 0.24 16.72 -4.88
CA LYS A 89 -0.87 16.85 -5.83
C LYS A 89 -1.45 15.47 -6.08
N LYS A 90 -2.74 15.28 -5.79
CA LYS A 90 -3.48 14.06 -6.14
C LYS A 90 -4.41 14.33 -7.32
N VAL A 91 -4.14 13.68 -8.44
CA VAL A 91 -5.06 13.69 -9.60
C VAL A 91 -5.89 12.41 -9.55
N SER A 92 -7.20 12.56 -9.56
CA SER A 92 -8.15 11.45 -9.69
C SER A 92 -9.03 11.68 -10.90
N TRP A 93 -9.32 10.62 -11.63
CA TRP A 93 -10.15 10.67 -12.82
C TRP A 93 -11.53 10.08 -12.54
N ASN A 94 -12.58 10.79 -12.98
CA ASN A 94 -13.93 10.25 -12.96
C ASN A 94 -14.02 9.12 -14.01
N GLN A 95 -14.11 7.88 -13.53
CA GLN A 95 -14.08 6.69 -14.40
C GLN A 95 -15.29 6.61 -15.33
N GLN A 96 -16.45 7.08 -14.89
CA GLN A 96 -17.64 7.11 -15.75
C GLN A 96 -17.43 8.08 -16.92
N GLN A 97 -16.93 9.28 -16.63
CA GLN A 97 -16.62 10.24 -17.69
C GLN A 97 -15.49 9.76 -18.61
N LEU A 98 -14.46 9.10 -18.08
CA LEU A 98 -13.41 8.51 -18.93
C LEU A 98 -13.95 7.41 -19.84
N ALA A 99 -14.88 6.58 -19.38
CA ALA A 99 -15.53 5.57 -20.22
C ALA A 99 -16.34 6.22 -21.35
N GLU A 100 -17.16 7.23 -21.04
CA GLU A 100 -17.92 7.99 -22.04
C GLU A 100 -17.01 8.72 -23.04
N ILE A 101 -15.83 9.17 -22.61
CA ILE A 101 -14.83 9.77 -23.49
C ILE A 101 -14.20 8.68 -24.39
N ALA A 102 -13.84 7.52 -23.83
CA ALA A 102 -13.28 6.41 -24.60
C ALA A 102 -14.25 5.94 -25.69
N GLU A 103 -15.54 5.80 -25.39
CA GLU A 103 -16.58 5.46 -26.36
C GLU A 103 -16.67 6.48 -27.50
N ARG A 104 -16.60 7.79 -27.16
CA ARG A 104 -16.59 8.87 -28.16
C ARG A 104 -15.35 8.86 -29.05
N ILE A 105 -14.16 8.56 -28.49
CA ILE A 105 -12.92 8.41 -29.26
C ILE A 105 -13.03 7.24 -30.25
N VAL A 106 -13.58 6.10 -29.82
CA VAL A 106 -13.80 4.96 -30.73
C VAL A 106 -14.82 5.32 -31.82
N ALA A 107 -15.91 6.01 -31.45
CA ALA A 107 -16.93 6.43 -32.41
C ALA A 107 -16.42 7.46 -33.45
N SER A 108 -15.40 8.25 -33.12
CA SER A 108 -14.72 9.14 -34.08
C SER A 108 -13.72 8.42 -34.98
N GLY A 109 -13.51 7.11 -34.80
CA GLY A 109 -12.54 6.30 -35.55
C GLY A 109 -11.11 6.43 -35.04
N GLU A 110 -10.92 7.02 -33.86
CA GLU A 110 -9.61 7.19 -33.22
C GLU A 110 -9.30 6.03 -32.25
N LYS A 111 -8.02 5.91 -31.91
CA LYS A 111 -7.54 4.90 -30.96
C LYS A 111 -7.50 5.46 -29.55
N VAL A 112 -8.11 4.75 -28.60
CA VAL A 112 -8.20 5.16 -27.19
C VAL A 112 -6.81 5.27 -26.54
N GLU A 113 -5.87 4.43 -26.96
CA GLU A 113 -4.49 4.38 -26.47
C GLU A 113 -3.68 5.64 -26.80
N GLY A 114 -4.17 6.50 -27.72
CA GLY A 114 -3.57 7.82 -27.96
C GLY A 114 -3.84 8.84 -26.85
N TYR A 115 -4.81 8.53 -25.96
CA TYR A 115 -5.32 9.47 -24.96
C TYR A 115 -5.36 8.89 -23.54
N LEU A 116 -5.55 7.58 -23.41
CA LEU A 116 -5.70 6.88 -22.13
C LEU A 116 -4.71 5.73 -22.03
N ASP A 117 -4.10 5.57 -20.85
CA ASP A 117 -3.32 4.38 -20.51
C ASP A 117 -4.28 3.20 -20.28
N ILE A 118 -4.27 2.23 -21.20
CA ILE A 118 -5.13 1.05 -21.14
C ILE A 118 -4.34 -0.17 -20.67
N LYS A 119 -4.73 -0.73 -19.51
CA LYS A 119 -4.26 -2.03 -19.04
C LYS A 119 -5.39 -3.05 -19.11
N LEU A 120 -5.33 -3.95 -20.10
CA LEU A 120 -6.24 -5.07 -20.20
C LEU A 120 -5.84 -6.14 -19.18
N SER A 121 -6.81 -6.56 -18.36
CA SER A 121 -6.60 -7.65 -17.41
C SER A 121 -7.86 -8.48 -17.23
N VAL A 122 -7.66 -9.78 -17.03
CA VAL A 122 -8.71 -10.73 -16.70
C VAL A 122 -8.36 -11.26 -15.32
N SER A 123 -9.30 -11.18 -14.37
CA SER A 123 -9.08 -11.82 -13.07
C SER A 123 -9.03 -13.33 -13.25
N GLU A 124 -8.14 -14.00 -12.51
CA GLU A 124 -7.97 -15.45 -12.61
C GLU A 124 -9.29 -16.20 -12.35
N SER A 125 -10.04 -15.77 -11.34
CA SER A 125 -11.37 -16.31 -11.04
C SER A 125 -12.35 -16.18 -12.22
N ARG A 126 -12.29 -15.08 -12.98
CA ARG A 126 -13.15 -14.91 -14.16
C ARG A 126 -12.72 -15.87 -15.26
N TYR A 127 -11.42 -15.97 -15.51
CA TYR A 127 -10.84 -16.87 -16.51
C TYR A 127 -11.20 -18.33 -16.23
N THR A 128 -11.03 -18.81 -14.99
CA THR A 128 -11.31 -20.22 -14.62
C THR A 128 -12.80 -20.58 -14.73
N ASN A 129 -13.69 -19.61 -14.59
CA ASN A 129 -15.14 -19.79 -14.68
C ASN A 129 -15.67 -19.73 -16.13
N TRP A 130 -14.81 -19.46 -17.12
CA TRP A 130 -15.22 -19.44 -18.52
C TRP A 130 -15.37 -20.84 -19.12
N PRO A 131 -16.16 -20.98 -20.20
CA PRO A 131 -16.16 -22.20 -21.02
C PRO A 131 -14.75 -22.54 -21.54
N PRO A 132 -14.42 -23.84 -21.74
CA PRO A 132 -13.08 -24.27 -22.17
C PRO A 132 -12.59 -23.60 -23.46
N ALA A 133 -13.49 -23.36 -24.42
CA ALA A 133 -13.14 -22.70 -25.68
C ALA A 133 -12.62 -21.27 -25.47
N LEU A 134 -13.19 -20.51 -24.53
CA LEU A 134 -12.76 -19.14 -24.26
C LEU A 134 -11.47 -19.13 -23.42
N GLN A 135 -11.29 -20.09 -22.51
CA GLN A 135 -10.02 -20.28 -21.82
C GLN A 135 -8.88 -20.52 -22.82
N GLN A 136 -9.09 -21.43 -23.79
CA GLN A 136 -8.09 -21.77 -24.79
C GLN A 136 -7.67 -20.59 -25.66
N GLN A 137 -8.61 -19.69 -26.02
CA GLN A 137 -8.30 -18.49 -26.79
C GLN A 137 -7.38 -17.52 -26.04
N PHE A 138 -7.54 -17.41 -24.71
CA PHE A 138 -6.77 -16.49 -23.87
C PHE A 138 -5.50 -17.12 -23.29
N ALA A 139 -5.34 -18.44 -23.41
CA ALA A 139 -4.24 -19.18 -22.81
C ALA A 139 -2.85 -18.68 -23.26
N ALA A 140 -2.70 -18.29 -24.54
CA ALA A 140 -1.44 -17.77 -25.08
C ALA A 140 -1.06 -16.38 -24.52
N ALA A 141 -2.04 -15.62 -24.04
CA ALA A 141 -1.83 -14.32 -23.39
C ALA A 141 -1.67 -14.41 -21.87
N ARG A 142 -1.75 -15.63 -21.31
CA ARG A 142 -1.68 -15.90 -19.87
C ARG A 142 -0.30 -16.41 -19.49
N THR A 143 0.34 -15.74 -18.52
CA THR A 143 1.58 -16.21 -17.89
C THR A 143 1.28 -16.63 -16.45
N VAL A 144 1.78 -17.78 -16.04
CA VAL A 144 1.70 -18.26 -14.66
C VAL A 144 3.11 -18.49 -14.15
N ASP A 145 3.53 -17.62 -13.24
CA ASP A 145 4.78 -17.74 -12.52
C ASP A 145 4.50 -17.95 -11.04
N SER A 146 5.51 -18.45 -10.31
CA SER A 146 5.40 -18.55 -8.86
C SER A 146 5.29 -17.17 -8.23
N GLY A 147 4.29 -17.01 -7.36
CA GLY A 147 4.16 -15.83 -6.51
C GLY A 147 5.20 -15.83 -5.38
N LYS A 148 5.25 -14.73 -4.63
CA LYS A 148 6.03 -14.67 -3.39
C LYS A 148 5.41 -15.64 -2.37
N PRO A 149 6.20 -16.48 -1.66
CA PRO A 149 5.68 -17.33 -0.61
C PRO A 149 5.13 -16.48 0.54
N SER A 150 4.04 -16.95 1.15
CA SER A 150 3.51 -16.43 2.42
C SER A 150 3.43 -17.57 3.42
N PHE A 151 3.73 -17.27 4.68
CA PHE A 151 3.62 -18.23 5.78
C PHE A 151 2.50 -17.78 6.71
N THR A 152 1.73 -18.73 7.22
CA THR A 152 0.74 -18.52 8.28
C THR A 152 1.01 -19.59 9.31
N LEU A 153 1.31 -19.18 10.55
CA LEU A 153 1.67 -20.10 11.62
C LEU A 153 0.46 -20.35 12.53
N SER A 154 0.17 -21.62 12.78
CA SER A 154 -0.83 -22.07 13.76
C SER A 154 -0.26 -23.25 14.54
N LEU A 155 -0.53 -23.29 15.84
CA LEU A 155 -0.26 -24.47 16.66
C LEU A 155 -1.52 -25.33 16.69
N ASP A 156 -1.39 -26.64 16.49
CA ASP A 156 -2.50 -27.57 16.67
C ASP A 156 -2.93 -27.54 18.14
N SER A 157 -4.22 -27.34 18.38
CA SER A 157 -4.82 -27.58 19.69
C SER A 157 -5.03 -29.09 19.84
N GLU A 158 -4.40 -29.70 20.87
CA GLU A 158 -4.82 -31.02 21.36
C GLU A 158 -6.28 -31.02 21.81
#